data_AF-A0A401RUE1-F1
#
_entry.id   AF-A0A401RUE1-F1
#
_cell.length_a   1.000
_cell.length_b   1.000
_cell.length_c   1.000
_cell.angle_alpha   90.00
_cell.angle_beta   90.00
_cell.angle_gamma   90.00
#
_symmetry.space_group_name_H-M   'P 1'
#
loop_
_entity.id
_entity.type
_entity.pdbx_description
1 polymer ?
#
loop_
_entity_poly.entity_id
_entity_poly.type
_entity_poly.pdbx_seq_one_letter_code
_entity_poly.pdbx_strand_id
1 'polypeptide(L)'
;MLWTKAQKRTREIAIQRSQEEFATVPHTFIFSRGQVGLNVHQLITDLRRIMEPYTARNLKVQKKNLLKDFVSVAGPLGVTHFLVFTKTSTSVNFKVARLPRGPTLTFKVHRVSVSVRVSDRIFIVRTVAQGQL
;
A
#
# COMPACT_ATOMS: atom_id res chain seq x y z
N MET A 1 -12.31 -10.09 -38.13
CA MET A 1 -11.75 -8.72 -38.19
C MET A 1 -10.24 -8.82 -37.98
N LEU A 2 -9.43 -8.68 -39.04
CA LEU A 2 -7.97 -8.83 -38.98
C LEU A 2 -7.32 -7.47 -38.76
N TRP A 3 -6.55 -7.34 -37.68
CA TRP A 3 -5.82 -6.10 -37.35
C TRP A 3 -4.66 -5.87 -38.32
N THR A 4 -4.51 -4.63 -38.80
CA THR A 4 -3.41 -4.22 -39.69
C THR A 4 -2.09 -4.09 -38.93
N LYS A 5 -0.94 -4.26 -39.61
CA LYS A 5 0.41 -4.14 -39.00
C LYS A 5 0.63 -2.81 -38.28
N ALA A 6 0.09 -1.71 -38.83
CA ALA A 6 0.16 -0.39 -38.22
C ALA A 6 -0.61 -0.32 -36.90
N GLN A 7 -1.84 -0.86 -36.85
CA GLN A 7 -2.64 -0.92 -35.63
C GLN A 7 -1.97 -1.74 -34.52
N LYS A 8 -1.27 -2.83 -34.88
CA LYS A 8 -0.50 -3.63 -33.91
C LYS A 8 0.66 -2.82 -33.31
N ARG A 9 1.46 -2.16 -34.14
CA ARG A 9 2.58 -1.32 -33.70
C ARG A 9 2.14 -0.16 -32.80
N THR A 10 1.04 0.53 -33.15
CA THR A 10 0.49 1.61 -32.31
C THR A 10 0.05 1.09 -30.94
N ARG A 11 -0.57 -0.10 -30.88
CA ARG A 11 -1.00 -0.72 -29.63
C ARG A 11 0.20 -1.13 -28.76
N GLU A 12 1.26 -1.67 -29.36
CA GLU A 12 2.51 -2.01 -28.66
C GLU A 12 3.17 -0.77 -28.05
N ILE A 13 3.26 0.33 -28.80
CA ILE A 13 3.80 1.60 -28.31
C ILE A 13 2.95 2.16 -27.14
N ALA A 14 1.62 2.09 -27.26
CA ALA A 14 0.74 2.53 -26.18
C ALA A 14 0.90 1.69 -24.91
N ILE A 15 1.04 0.36 -25.05
CA ILE A 15 1.32 -0.54 -23.92
C ILE A 15 2.67 -0.20 -23.30
N GLN A 16 3.72 -0.05 -24.10
CA GLN A 16 5.07 0.28 -23.61
C GLN A 16 5.06 1.60 -22.83
N ARG A 17 4.45 2.65 -23.39
CA ARG A 17 4.32 3.94 -22.71
C ARG A 17 3.53 3.82 -21.40
N SER A 18 2.44 3.05 -21.39
CA SER A 18 1.67 2.83 -20.16
C SER A 18 2.47 2.10 -19.08
N GLN A 19 3.34 1.17 -19.46
CA GLN A 19 4.22 0.45 -18.54
C GLN A 19 5.32 1.37 -17.98
N GLU A 20 5.90 2.23 -18.80
CA GLU A 20 6.87 3.24 -18.39
C GLU A 20 6.24 4.25 -17.43
N GLU A 21 5.07 4.79 -17.77
CA GLU A 21 4.32 5.69 -16.89
C GLU A 21 4.00 5.00 -15.56
N PHE A 22 3.52 3.75 -15.57
CA PHE A 22 3.26 2.98 -14.35
C PHE A 22 4.53 2.85 -13.51
N ALA A 23 5.67 2.46 -14.10
CA ALA A 23 6.93 2.26 -13.39
C ALA A 23 7.48 3.53 -12.70
N THR A 24 7.17 4.73 -13.22
CA THR A 24 7.63 6.00 -12.61
C THR A 24 6.83 6.42 -11.37
N VAL A 25 5.62 5.90 -11.20
CA VAL A 25 4.75 6.28 -10.08
C VAL A 25 5.13 5.52 -8.80
N PRO A 26 5.06 6.15 -7.62
CA PRO A 26 5.31 5.48 -6.36
C PRO A 26 4.29 4.36 -6.09
N HIS A 27 4.73 3.10 -6.09
CA HIS A 27 3.89 1.98 -5.68
C HIS A 27 3.97 1.75 -4.18
N THR A 28 2.86 1.27 -3.62
CA THR A 28 2.76 1.01 -2.19
C THR A 28 2.31 -0.40 -1.84
N PHE A 29 2.86 -0.94 -0.76
CA PHE A 29 2.33 -2.12 -0.09
C PHE A 29 1.65 -1.74 1.21
N ILE A 30 0.38 -2.15 1.33
CA ILE A 30 -0.38 -1.97 2.56
C ILE A 30 -0.58 -3.32 3.22
N PHE A 31 -0.17 -3.45 4.47
CA PHE A 31 -0.36 -4.68 5.23
C PHE A 31 -0.40 -4.42 6.72
N SER A 32 -0.82 -5.43 7.49
CA SER A 32 -0.65 -5.44 8.94
C SER A 32 0.49 -6.37 9.34
N ARG A 33 1.18 -6.03 10.42
CA ARG A 33 2.14 -6.92 11.09
C ARG A 33 1.57 -7.36 12.43
N GLY A 34 1.59 -8.66 12.67
CA GLY A 34 0.98 -9.28 13.86
C GLY A 34 -0.54 -9.36 13.75
N GLN A 35 -1.19 -9.73 14.86
CA GLN A 35 -2.64 -9.86 14.90
C GLN A 35 -3.29 -8.49 15.13
N VAL A 36 -4.10 -8.05 14.16
CA VAL A 36 -4.90 -6.83 14.26
C VAL A 36 -6.39 -7.17 14.31
N GLY A 37 -7.21 -6.25 14.82
CA GLY A 37 -8.66 -6.44 14.89
C GLY A 37 -9.33 -6.34 13.52
N LEU A 38 -10.57 -6.84 13.42
CA LEU A 38 -11.35 -6.86 12.18
C LEU A 38 -11.52 -5.46 11.54
N ASN A 39 -11.74 -4.43 12.35
CA ASN A 39 -11.88 -3.05 11.84
C ASN A 39 -10.62 -2.56 11.12
N VAL A 40 -9.43 -2.95 11.61
CA VAL A 40 -8.15 -2.58 10.98
C VAL A 40 -7.93 -3.39 9.70
N HIS A 41 -8.37 -4.65 9.66
CA HIS A 41 -8.35 -5.44 8.41
C HIS A 41 -9.26 -4.84 7.34
N GLN A 42 -10.46 -4.39 7.71
CA GLN A 42 -11.35 -3.71 6.76
C GLN A 42 -10.75 -2.37 6.31
N LEU A 43 -10.17 -1.60 7.23
CA LEU A 43 -9.43 -0.38 6.89
C LEU A 43 -8.32 -0.64 5.85
N ILE A 44 -7.52 -1.68 6.04
CA ILE A 44 -6.48 -2.06 5.07
C ILE A 44 -7.09 -2.37 3.70
N THR A 45 -8.23 -3.07 3.69
CA THR A 45 -8.94 -3.40 2.45
C THR A 45 -9.45 -2.15 1.75
N ASP A 46 -10.02 -1.20 2.50
CA ASP A 46 -10.51 0.07 1.98
C ASP A 46 -9.35 0.92 1.44
N LEU A 47 -8.23 1.01 2.18
CA LEU A 47 -7.04 1.73 1.72
C LEU A 47 -6.42 1.11 0.46
N ARG A 48 -6.43 -0.22 0.33
CA ARG A 48 -5.98 -0.88 -0.89
C ARG A 48 -6.83 -0.51 -2.09
N ARG A 49 -8.15 -0.39 -1.93
CA ARG A 49 -9.05 0.07 -3.00
C ARG A 49 -8.80 1.52 -3.36
N ILE A 50 -8.59 2.39 -2.37
CA ILE A 50 -8.33 3.83 -2.59
C ILE A 50 -7.01 4.05 -3.35
N MET A 51 -6.00 3.22 -3.09
CA MET A 51 -4.68 3.34 -3.75
C MET A 51 -4.51 2.43 -4.96
N GLU A 52 -5.59 1.84 -5.49
CA GLU A 52 -5.57 1.27 -6.83
C GLU A 52 -5.34 2.40 -7.86
N PRO A 53 -4.56 2.19 -8.94
CA PRO A 53 -3.94 0.92 -9.35
C PRO A 53 -2.53 0.68 -8.78
N TYR A 54 -1.95 1.62 -8.02
CA TYR A 54 -0.53 1.58 -7.60
C TYR A 54 -0.27 0.78 -6.31
N THR A 55 -1.24 -0.06 -5.92
CA THR A 55 -1.16 -0.95 -4.76
C THR A 55 -1.65 -2.34 -5.10
N ALA A 56 -0.95 -3.36 -4.58
CA ALA A 56 -1.38 -4.75 -4.72
C ALA A 56 -2.63 -5.06 -3.85
N ARG A 57 -3.82 -5.03 -4.47
CA ARG A 57 -5.09 -5.42 -3.84
C ARG A 57 -5.03 -6.80 -3.18
N ASN A 58 -4.50 -7.77 -3.93
CA ASN A 58 -4.51 -9.19 -3.57
C ASN A 58 -3.28 -9.64 -2.78
N LEU A 59 -2.49 -8.73 -2.21
CA LEU A 59 -1.35 -9.08 -1.36
C LEU A 59 -1.84 -9.86 -0.12
N LYS A 60 -1.62 -11.17 -0.10
CA LYS A 60 -1.99 -12.06 1.01
C LYS A 60 -0.85 -12.15 2.00
N VAL A 61 -1.07 -11.59 3.19
CA VAL A 61 -0.10 -11.59 4.29
C VAL A 61 -0.36 -12.82 5.16
N GLN A 62 0.65 -13.67 5.30
CA GLN A 62 0.61 -14.83 6.18
C GLN A 62 1.32 -14.52 7.49
N LYS A 63 0.92 -15.18 8.58
CA LYS A 63 1.53 -14.97 9.91
C LYS A 63 3.04 -15.26 9.93
N LYS A 64 3.52 -16.15 9.05
CA LYS A 64 4.93 -16.51 8.91
C LYS A 64 5.76 -15.49 8.13
N ASN A 65 5.13 -14.54 7.43
CA ASN A 65 5.87 -13.57 6.65
C ASN A 65 6.61 -12.60 7.57
N LEU A 66 7.90 -12.47 7.34
CA LEU A 66 8.76 -11.51 8.01
C LEU A 66 8.85 -10.23 7.18
N LEU A 67 9.21 -9.11 7.80
CA LEU A 67 9.36 -7.83 7.08
C LEU A 67 10.35 -7.94 5.92
N LYS A 68 11.42 -8.73 6.08
CA LYS A 68 12.42 -9.00 5.04
C LYS A 68 11.82 -9.62 3.78
N ASP A 69 10.77 -10.43 3.91
CA ASP A 69 10.11 -11.09 2.77
C ASP A 69 9.31 -10.08 1.96
N PHE A 70 8.75 -9.06 2.61
CA PHE A 70 8.11 -7.95 1.90
C PHE A 70 9.14 -7.05 1.21
N VAL A 71 10.25 -6.76 1.88
CA VAL A 71 11.34 -5.95 1.31
C VAL A 71 11.96 -6.62 0.08
N SER A 72 12.17 -7.95 0.11
CA SER A 72 12.74 -8.67 -1.03
C SER A 72 11.81 -8.67 -2.24
N VAL A 73 10.49 -8.73 -2.03
CA VAL A 73 9.47 -8.70 -3.09
C VAL A 73 9.18 -7.26 -3.57
N ALA A 74 9.39 -6.26 -2.71
CA ALA A 74 9.14 -4.85 -3.04
C ALA A 74 10.02 -4.33 -4.18
N GLY A 75 11.30 -4.71 -4.20
CA GLY A 75 12.26 -4.25 -5.22
C GLY A 75 11.83 -4.60 -6.65
N PRO A 76 11.65 -5.90 -6.99
CA PRO A 76 11.21 -6.33 -8.31
C PRO A 76 9.84 -5.78 -8.75
N LEU A 77 8.99 -5.39 -7.80
CA LEU A 77 7.66 -4.84 -8.07
C LEU A 77 7.61 -3.30 -8.08
N GLY A 78 8.77 -2.62 -7.97
CA GLY A 78 8.83 -1.16 -7.99
C GLY A 78 8.17 -0.49 -6.78
N VAL A 79 8.02 -1.20 -5.66
CA VAL A 79 7.38 -0.68 -4.45
C VAL A 79 8.34 0.22 -3.70
N THR A 80 7.90 1.46 -3.50
CA THR A 80 8.71 2.53 -2.89
C THR A 80 8.29 2.83 -1.46
N HIS A 81 7.03 2.56 -1.10
CA HIS A 81 6.50 2.86 0.23
C HIS A 81 5.73 1.69 0.83
N PHE A 82 5.94 1.46 2.13
CA PHE A 82 5.13 0.55 2.93
C PHE A 82 4.21 1.33 3.86
N LEU A 83 2.94 0.94 3.86
CA LEU A 83 1.93 1.41 4.80
C LEU A 83 1.58 0.24 5.72
N VAL A 84 2.09 0.27 6.95
CA VAL A 84 2.05 -0.87 7.87
C VAL A 84 1.21 -0.56 9.09
N PHE A 85 0.19 -1.37 9.35
CA PHE A 85 -0.54 -1.33 10.61
C PHE A 85 0.01 -2.35 11.61
N THR A 86 0.25 -1.91 12.83
CA THR A 86 0.71 -2.80 13.91
C THR A 86 -0.14 -2.58 15.15
N LYS A 87 -0.46 -3.63 15.89
CA LYS A 87 -1.18 -3.53 17.16
C LYS A 87 -0.23 -3.84 18.31
N THR A 88 -0.12 -2.90 19.24
CA THR A 88 0.49 -3.09 20.57
C THR A 88 -0.61 -3.42 21.58
N SER A 89 -0.26 -3.79 22.81
CA SER A 89 -1.22 -4.02 23.89
C SER A 89 -2.15 -2.82 24.12
N THR A 90 -1.60 -1.60 24.01
CA THR A 90 -2.30 -0.36 24.34
C THR A 90 -2.87 0.38 23.13
N SER A 91 -2.31 0.22 21.93
CA SER A 91 -2.72 1.02 20.76
C SER A 91 -2.40 0.39 19.40
N VAL A 92 -3.12 0.86 18.37
CA VAL A 92 -2.78 0.58 16.97
C VAL A 92 -1.86 1.69 16.46
N ASN A 93 -0.78 1.30 15.80
CA ASN A 93 0.15 2.21 15.16
C ASN A 93 0.09 2.02 13.64
N PHE A 94 0.18 3.13 12.93
CA PHE A 94 0.28 3.19 11.48
C PHE A 94 1.66 3.69 11.12
N LYS A 95 2.37 2.98 10.25
CA LYS A 95 3.73 3.32 9.82
C LYS A 95 3.76 3.57 8.33
N VAL A 96 4.42 4.65 7.93
CA VAL A 96 4.74 4.95 6.54
C VAL A 96 6.25 4.88 6.39
N ALA A 97 6.74 3.84 5.72
CA ALA A 97 8.16 3.60 5.52
C ALA A 97 8.53 3.77 4.05
N ARG A 98 9.61 4.50 3.77
CA ARG A 98 10.18 4.59 2.42
C ARG A 98 11.27 3.53 2.24
N LEU A 99 11.23 2.80 1.14
CA LEU A 99 12.18 1.73 0.83
C LEU A 99 13.27 2.19 -0.13
N PRO A 100 14.45 1.51 -0.13
CA PRO A 100 14.89 0.48 0.82
C PRO A 100 15.54 1.04 2.10
N ARG A 101 16.02 2.29 2.08
CA ARG A 101 16.77 2.94 3.20
C ARG A 101 16.10 4.21 3.72
N GLY A 102 14.86 4.47 3.32
CA GLY A 102 14.19 5.72 3.65
C GLY A 102 13.69 5.78 5.09
N PRO A 103 13.27 6.97 5.53
CA PRO A 103 12.76 7.15 6.88
C PRO A 103 11.44 6.39 7.06
N THR A 104 11.14 6.07 8.32
CA THR A 104 9.85 5.52 8.72
C THR A 104 9.15 6.48 9.67
N LEU A 105 8.01 7.00 9.24
CA LEU A 105 7.12 7.79 10.08
C LEU A 105 6.18 6.83 10.82
N THR A 106 6.04 6.99 12.13
CA THR A 106 5.12 6.20 12.96
C THR A 106 4.06 7.11 13.55
N PHE A 107 2.80 6.71 13.42
CA PHE A 107 1.63 7.44 13.88
C PHE A 107 0.80 6.56 14.82
N LYS A 108 0.31 7.14 15.92
CA LYS A 108 -0.65 6.47 16.80
C LYS A 108 -2.06 6.66 16.27
N VAL A 109 -2.79 5.57 16.08
CA VAL A 109 -4.17 5.60 15.58
C VAL A 109 -5.11 5.78 16.77
N HIS A 110 -5.85 6.89 16.78
CA HIS A 110 -6.80 7.21 17.84
C HIS A 110 -8.24 6.73 17.55
N ARG A 111 -8.70 6.90 16.31
CA ARG A 111 -10.04 6.50 15.87
C ARG A 111 -9.95 5.86 14.48
N VAL A 112 -10.67 4.77 14.30
CA VAL A 112 -10.77 4.05 13.02
C VAL A 112 -12.22 4.10 12.56
N SER A 113 -12.44 4.72 11.41
CA SER A 113 -13.70 4.65 10.66
C SER A 113 -13.52 3.67 9.50
N VAL A 114 -14.59 2.99 9.09
CA VAL A 114 -14.53 1.95 8.08
C VAL A 114 -15.67 2.18 7.10
N SER A 115 -15.44 2.01 5.79
CA SER A 115 -16.39 2.40 4.74
C SER A 115 -17.77 1.75 4.89
N VAL A 116 -17.83 0.50 5.37
CA VAL A 116 -19.10 -0.20 5.66
C VAL A 116 -19.95 0.48 6.75
N ARG A 117 -19.38 1.42 7.51
CA ARG A 117 -20.03 2.12 8.63
C ARG A 117 -20.14 3.64 8.46
N VAL A 118 -19.56 4.23 7.41
CA VAL A 118 -19.57 5.70 7.22
C VAL A 118 -19.77 6.02 5.74
N SER A 119 -20.92 6.64 5.44
CA SER A 119 -21.12 7.44 4.23
C SER A 119 -20.17 8.66 4.30
N ASP A 120 -19.16 8.67 3.44
CA ASP A 120 -18.30 9.82 3.11
C ASP A 120 -17.70 10.63 4.27
N ARG A 121 -16.73 10.11 5.05
CA ARG A 121 -15.74 10.97 5.75
C ARG A 121 -14.34 10.35 5.89
N ILE A 122 -13.35 11.18 5.55
CA ILE A 122 -11.89 10.98 5.50
C ILE A 122 -11.27 10.66 6.89
N PHE A 123 -10.21 9.85 6.89
CA PHE A 123 -9.38 9.52 8.05
C PHE A 123 -8.64 10.74 8.60
N ILE A 124 -8.90 11.12 9.86
CA ILE A 124 -8.05 12.06 10.59
C ILE A 124 -7.05 11.24 11.42
N VAL A 125 -5.84 11.04 10.88
CA VAL A 125 -4.69 10.56 11.66
C VAL A 125 -4.11 11.77 12.39
N ARG A 126 -4.18 11.79 13.73
CA ARG A 126 -3.45 12.81 14.51
C ARG A 126 -1.97 12.44 14.52
N THR A 127 -1.16 13.32 13.97
CA THR A 127 0.30 13.17 13.93
C THR A 127 0.88 13.24 15.34
N VAL A 128 1.59 12.19 15.74
CA VAL A 128 2.66 12.28 16.74
C VAL A 128 3.92 11.88 15.99
N ALA A 129 4.60 12.86 15.41
CA ALA A 129 5.86 12.61 14.71
C ALA A 129 6.93 12.34 15.77
N GLN A 130 7.17 11.06 16.08
CA GLN A 130 8.42 10.64 16.70
C GLN A 130 9.28 10.04 15.60
N GLY A 131 10.07 10.91 14.96
CA GLY A 131 11.16 10.46 14.10
C GLY A 131 12.34 10.08 15.00
N GLN A 132 12.79 8.83 14.93
CA GLN A 132 14.19 8.55 15.22
C GLN A 132 14.96 8.88 13.95
N LEU A 133 15.81 9.91 14.04
CA LEU A 133 16.93 10.12 13.12
C LEU A 133 17.99 9.05 13.36
#